data_AF-A0A349GC48-F1
#
_entry.id   AF-A0A349GC48-F1
#
_cell.length_a   1.000
_cell.length_b   1.000
_cell.length_c   1.000
_cell.angle_alpha   90.00
_cell.angle_beta   90.00
_cell.angle_gamma   90.00
#
_symmetry.space_group_name_H-M   'P 1'
#
loop_
_entity.id
_entity.type
_entity.pdbx_description
1 polymer ?
#
loop_
_entity_poly.entity_id
_entity_poly.type
_entity_poly.pdbx_seq_one_letter_code
_entity_poly.pdbx_strand_id
1 'polypeptide(L)' 'NYMDALESSPIQNPFGGEINFGGGLRAGTQEMNLSKISHDNKDGEWLPVKGLASIESILGGK' A
#
# COMPACT_ATOMS: atom_id res chain seq x y z
N ASN A 1 -13.08 -19.82 -12.97
CA ASN A 1 -13.48 -18.47 -13.44
C ASN A 1 -12.41 -17.47 -12.99
N TYR A 2 -12.26 -16.29 -13.62
CA TYR A 2 -11.21 -15.32 -13.24
C TYR A 2 -11.34 -14.88 -11.77
N MET A 3 -12.57 -14.67 -11.31
CA MET A 3 -12.85 -14.31 -9.92
C MET A 3 -12.48 -15.43 -8.94
N ASP A 4 -12.83 -16.69 -9.25
CA ASP A 4 -12.45 -17.83 -8.40
C ASP A 4 -10.94 -17.96 -8.21
N ALA A 5 -10.16 -17.58 -9.24
CA ALA A 5 -8.70 -17.59 -9.15
C ALA A 5 -8.18 -16.48 -8.22
N LEU A 6 -8.78 -15.28 -8.26
CA LEU A 6 -8.43 -14.18 -7.36
C LEU A 6 -8.82 -14.44 -5.90
N GLU A 7 -9.92 -15.16 -5.67
CA GLU A 7 -10.38 -15.52 -4.32
C GLU A 7 -9.64 -16.73 -3.74
N SER A 8 -8.89 -17.47 -4.57
CA SER A 8 -8.23 -18.73 -4.17
C SER A 8 -7.12 -18.53 -3.15
N SER A 9 -6.43 -17.39 -3.20
CA SER A 9 -5.31 -17.10 -2.31
C SER A 9 -4.94 -15.62 -2.37
N PRO A 10 -4.38 -15.05 -1.29
CA PRO A 10 -3.95 -13.66 -1.29
C PRO A 10 -2.77 -13.41 -2.23
N ILE A 11 -2.78 -12.27 -2.90
CA ILE A 11 -1.74 -11.87 -3.85
C ILE A 11 -0.72 -11.00 -3.15
N GLN A 12 0.54 -11.41 -3.20
CA GLN A 12 1.67 -10.64 -2.66
C GLN A 12 2.02 -9.51 -3.63
N ASN A 13 1.92 -8.25 -3.18
CA ASN A 13 2.28 -7.10 -3.98
C ASN A 13 3.81 -6.89 -3.95
N PRO A 14 4.51 -6.82 -5.09
CA PRO A 14 5.95 -6.57 -5.14
C PRO A 14 6.35 -5.19 -4.59
N PHE A 15 5.39 -4.28 -4.42
CA PHE A 15 5.57 -2.98 -3.76
C PHE A 15 5.16 -2.99 -2.28
N GLY A 16 4.99 -4.19 -1.70
CA GLY A 16 4.60 -4.38 -0.30
C GLY A 16 3.08 -4.49 -0.10
N GLY A 17 2.68 -5.21 0.93
CA GLY A 17 1.31 -5.52 1.30
C GLY A 17 0.72 -6.76 0.63
N GLU A 18 -0.43 -7.18 1.13
CA GLU A 18 -1.22 -8.30 0.61
C GLU A 18 -2.55 -7.78 0.03
N ILE A 19 -2.89 -8.24 -1.17
CA ILE A 19 -4.20 -8.00 -1.79
C ILE A 19 -5.03 -9.27 -1.59
N ASN A 20 -6.13 -9.16 -0.84
CA ASN A 20 -7.00 -10.30 -0.53
C ASN A 20 -8.40 -10.05 -1.10
N PHE A 21 -8.80 -10.94 -2.02
CA PHE A 21 -10.13 -10.91 -2.65
C PHE A 21 -11.14 -11.87 -1.99
N GLY A 22 -10.73 -12.65 -0.99
CA GLY A 22 -11.57 -13.66 -0.36
C GLY A 22 -12.83 -13.09 0.29
N GLY A 23 -13.95 -13.80 0.16
CA GLY A 23 -15.22 -13.41 0.77
C GLY A 23 -15.87 -12.15 0.19
N GLY A 24 -15.51 -11.78 -1.05
CA GLY A 24 -16.00 -10.56 -1.70
C GLY A 24 -15.33 -9.27 -1.23
N LEU A 25 -14.30 -9.37 -0.39
CA LEU A 25 -13.48 -8.24 0.01
C LEU A 25 -12.70 -7.75 -1.23
N ARG A 26 -12.57 -6.43 -1.40
CA ARG A 26 -11.75 -5.83 -2.48
C ARG A 26 -10.77 -4.84 -1.89
N ALA A 27 -10.16 -5.22 -0.77
CA ALA A 27 -9.09 -4.44 -0.16
C ALA A 27 -7.82 -4.64 -1.00
N GLY A 28 -7.39 -3.58 -1.67
CA GLY A 28 -6.12 -3.52 -2.41
C GLY A 28 -4.92 -3.43 -1.46
N THR A 29 -3.84 -2.82 -1.93
CA THR A 29 -2.62 -2.63 -1.15
C THR A 29 -2.88 -1.86 0.16
N GLN A 30 -2.49 -2.47 1.29
CA GLN A 30 -2.64 -1.90 2.64
C GLN A 30 -1.41 -1.09 3.10
N GLU A 31 -0.44 -0.92 2.22
CA GLU A 31 0.77 -0.15 2.46
C GLU A 31 0.69 1.22 1.80
N MET A 32 1.17 2.24 2.52
CA MET A 32 1.23 3.62 2.03
C MET A 32 2.59 4.23 2.40
N ASN A 33 3.08 5.14 1.56
CA ASN A 33 4.21 6.00 1.89
C ASN A 33 3.74 7.43 2.17
N LEU A 34 4.50 8.15 2.98
CA LEU A 34 4.27 9.58 3.20
C LEU A 34 5.35 10.37 2.47
N SER A 35 4.94 11.27 1.59
CA SER A 35 5.83 12.16 0.83
C SER A 35 5.43 13.61 1.03
N LYS A 36 6.41 14.52 0.95
CA LYS A 36 6.20 15.96 1.00
C LYS A 36 6.78 16.62 -0.24
N ILE A 37 6.22 17.76 -0.65
CA ILE A 37 6.82 18.60 -1.69
C ILE A 37 7.98 19.38 -1.09
N SER A 38 9.11 19.42 -1.80
CA SER A 38 10.25 20.26 -1.46
C SER A 38 9.89 21.73 -1.66
N HIS A 39 10.13 22.56 -0.64
CA HIS A 39 10.01 24.02 -0.77
C HIS A 39 11.27 24.67 -1.36
N ASP A 40 12.39 23.94 -1.37
CA ASP A 40 13.68 24.42 -1.85
C ASP A 40 13.82 24.24 -3.36
N ASN A 41 13.16 23.20 -3.90
CA ASN A 41 13.14 22.90 -5.33
C ASN A 41 11.84 23.40 -5.98
N LYS A 42 11.93 24.46 -6.77
CA LYS A 42 10.79 25.09 -7.45
C LYS A 42 10.18 24.24 -8.58
N ASP A 43 10.86 23.18 -9.00
CA ASP A 43 10.38 22.26 -10.03
C ASP A 43 9.44 21.18 -9.45
N GLY A 44 9.18 21.18 -8.14
CA GLY A 44 8.15 20.34 -7.50
C GLY A 44 8.62 18.93 -7.17
N GLU A 45 9.81 18.81 -6.59
CA GLU A 45 10.35 17.51 -6.14
C GLU A 45 9.54 16.94 -4.96
N TRP A 46 9.18 15.66 -5.07
CA TRP A 46 8.56 14.90 -3.97
C TRP A 46 9.65 14.17 -3.16
N LEU A 47 9.76 14.53 -1.89
CA LEU A 47 10.70 13.92 -0.96
C LEU A 47 9.96 12.90 -0.07
N PRO A 48 10.49 11.66 0.07
CA PRO A 48 9.92 10.68 0.98
C PRO A 48 10.15 11.11 2.44
N VAL A 49 9.06 11.14 3.22
CA VAL A 49 9.08 11.42 4.67
C VAL A 49 9.06 10.11 5.45
N LYS A 50 8.27 9.14 5.00
CA LYS A 50 8.22 7.78 5.53
C LYS A 50 8.07 6.80 4.38
N GLY A 51 8.88 5.74 4.38
CA GLY A 51 8.83 4.68 3.38
C GLY A 51 7.51 3.90 3.43
N LEU A 52 7.39 2.91 2.53
CA LEU A 52 6.28 1.96 2.54
C LEU A 52 6.18 1.29 3.92
N ALA A 53 5.01 1.40 4.54
CA ALA A 53 4.68 0.76 5.79
C ALA A 53 3.19 0.44 5.81
N SER A 54 2.82 -0.62 6.55
CA SER A 54 1.42 -0.93 6.80
C SER A 54 0.74 0.16 7.62
N ILE A 55 -0.56 0.37 7.43
CA ILE A 55 -1.34 1.31 8.24
C ILE A 55 -1.24 0.99 9.75
N GLU A 56 -1.16 -0.29 10.12
CA GLU A 56 -0.97 -0.73 11.51
C GLU A 56 0.37 -0.26 12.08
N SER A 57 1.46 -0.41 11.32
CA SER A 57 2.79 0.09 11.69
C SER A 57 2.82 1.63 11.78
N ILE A 58 2.02 2.32 10.97
CA ILE A 58 1.90 3.79 11.01
C ILE A 58 1.08 4.26 12.21
N LEU A 59 -0.02 3.58 12.55
CA LEU A 59 -0.93 3.95 13.63
C LEU A 59 -0.48 3.44 15.01
N GLY A 60 0.62 2.69 15.10
CA GLY A 60 1.13 2.16 16.36
C GLY A 60 0.34 0.96 16.89
N GLY A 61 -0.30 0.20 16.00
CA GLY A 61 -0.87 -1.10 16.32
C GLY A 61 0.23 -2.06 16.78
N LYS A 62 -0.03 -2.79 17.87
CA LYS A 62 0.92 -3.71 18.51
C LYS A 62 1.40 -4.82 17.58
#